data_AF-A0A1I7FJN2-F1
#
_entry.id   AF-A0A1I7FJN2-F1
#
_cell.length_a   1.000
_cell.length_b   1.000
_cell.length_c   1.000
_cell.angle_alpha   90.00
_cell.angle_beta   90.00
_cell.angle_gamma   90.00
#
_symmetry.space_group_name_H-M   'P 1'
#
loop_
_entity.id
_entity.type
_entity.pdbx_description
1 polymer ?
#
loop_
_entity_poly.entity_id
_entity_poly.type
_entity_poly.pdbx_seq_one_letter_code
_entity_poly.pdbx_strand_id
1 'polypeptide(L)'
;MHTVVDLLQAIDDLTPHAEEVFEESFRLIVEGKPLCVNVREKLLHIFTLSKSLNIPLPMLRAADTNETIDLADLVAGVFDGRTWRLVLGKTPVAGHMSARNEETTLVFFSVNGFHQWLNKWDPFLRPTGNIPDLEKPTTIRVHGLSQSVGGPQLWVLPPDHPPPNAEPLNLPDSEDVHSLIHTNTTKALRVCPKGYALTWGDLEGSEVAPLIRMSAIVMSACLVQELHCIDECYETILKGTKRLSLKMYHTCQFIKPETLQCLMKTIVWVYDERPETRLGLIMDRLSIDIENGQTLLSGMEHHLEPAFIQARDSYAFVILERKDAYHKEVRELMKDMKAQADLYAAKVRDLVSSLTRDALGMLFFIAFSFIARFDRQNFHELLGSVELSLLAKVLASYLLLSFLLQLSAHWRDVHLADSECKIWLSVLQHYSSHSDKKDRFLDPISKRRQTFYGALIIAAISYFLLAFMTWNLPDLISAWIALESGE
;
A
#
# COMPACT_ATOMS: atom_id res chain seq x y z
N MET A 1 32.03 19.42 40.95
CA MET A 1 30.88 18.51 41.08
C MET A 1 31.22 17.33 40.19
N HIS A 2 31.31 16.11 40.73
CA HIS A 2 31.71 14.97 39.92
C HIS A 2 30.63 14.65 38.88
N THR A 3 31.06 14.31 37.67
CA THR A 3 30.18 13.94 36.57
C THR A 3 30.26 12.44 36.31
N VAL A 4 29.28 11.88 35.60
CA VAL A 4 29.36 10.49 35.14
C VAL A 4 30.57 10.27 34.24
N VAL A 5 31.00 11.29 33.50
CA VAL A 5 32.18 11.21 32.63
C VAL A 5 33.47 11.06 33.41
N ASP A 6 33.57 11.66 34.60
CA ASP A 6 34.69 11.41 35.52
C ASP A 6 34.77 9.91 35.88
N LEU A 7 33.62 9.25 36.11
CA LEU A 7 33.56 7.82 36.40
C LEU A 7 33.94 6.96 35.18
N LEU A 8 33.49 7.34 33.98
CA LEU A 8 33.88 6.66 32.74
C LEU A 8 35.40 6.76 32.52
N GLN A 9 35.97 7.95 32.69
CA GLN A 9 37.41 8.18 32.58
C GLN A 9 38.21 7.41 33.64
N ALA A 10 37.75 7.38 34.89
CA ALA A 10 38.41 6.63 35.95
C ALA A 10 38.45 5.11 35.68
N ILE A 11 37.44 4.58 34.98
CA ILE A 11 37.40 3.19 34.55
C ILE A 11 38.29 2.97 33.32
N ASP A 12 38.30 3.90 32.37
CA ASP A 12 39.22 3.84 31.22
C ASP A 12 40.69 3.86 31.68
N ASP A 13 41.01 4.68 32.67
CA ASP A 13 42.32 4.77 33.32
C ASP A 13 42.74 3.47 34.04
N LEU A 14 41.80 2.57 34.33
CA LEU A 14 42.04 1.24 34.91
C LEU A 14 42.35 0.20 33.83
N THR A 15 41.83 0.38 32.60
CA THR A 15 41.97 -0.54 31.46
C THR A 15 43.41 -0.94 31.13
N PRO A 16 44.43 -0.06 31.19
CA PRO A 16 45.84 -0.45 30.95
C PRO A 16 46.40 -1.47 31.94
N HIS A 17 45.75 -1.65 33.09
CA HIS A 17 46.11 -2.61 34.13
C HIS A 17 45.25 -3.89 34.09
N ALA A 18 44.25 -3.92 33.21
CA ALA A 18 43.43 -5.08 32.95
C ALA A 18 44.18 -6.09 32.05
N GLU A 19 43.90 -7.36 32.26
CA GLU A 19 44.26 -8.47 31.38
C GLU A 19 43.11 -8.76 30.42
N GLU A 20 41.88 -8.74 30.92
CA GLU A 20 40.67 -8.95 30.12
C GLU A 20 39.59 -7.93 30.50
N VAL A 21 38.88 -7.42 29.48
CA VAL A 21 37.72 -6.54 29.64
C VAL A 21 36.54 -7.14 28.87
N PHE A 22 35.49 -7.51 29.60
CA PHE A 22 34.25 -7.98 29.01
C PHE A 22 33.17 -6.94 29.16
N GLU A 23 32.74 -6.41 28.02
CA GLU A 23 31.75 -5.36 27.98
C GLU A 23 30.43 -5.86 27.37
N GLU A 24 29.43 -6.05 28.23
CA GLU A 24 28.07 -6.47 27.87
C GLU A 24 27.10 -5.27 27.89
N SER A 25 25.84 -5.47 27.50
CA SER A 25 24.82 -4.41 27.45
C SER A 25 24.57 -3.74 28.81
N PHE A 26 24.49 -4.52 29.89
CA PHE A 26 24.15 -4.02 31.24
C PHE A 26 25.25 -4.25 32.28
N ARG A 27 26.38 -4.86 31.90
CA ARG A 27 27.44 -5.23 32.82
C ARG A 27 28.81 -4.98 32.20
N LEU A 28 29.72 -4.47 33.01
CA LEU A 28 31.15 -4.40 32.71
C LEU A 28 31.89 -5.33 33.66
N ILE A 29 32.77 -6.18 33.14
CA ILE A 29 33.71 -6.98 33.92
C ILE A 29 35.12 -6.60 33.49
N VAL A 30 35.95 -6.24 34.46
CA VAL A 30 37.37 -5.94 34.25
C VAL A 30 38.18 -6.87 35.13
N GLU A 31 39.04 -7.68 34.53
CA GLU A 31 39.95 -8.59 35.23
C GLU A 31 41.37 -8.12 34.99
N GLY A 32 42.20 -8.12 36.04
CA GLY A 32 43.54 -7.58 35.94
C GLY A 32 44.62 -8.37 36.68
N LYS A 33 45.84 -8.01 36.32
CA LYS A 33 47.09 -8.48 36.92
C LYS A 33 47.13 -8.23 38.43
N PRO A 34 48.05 -8.86 39.17
CA PRO A 34 48.19 -8.67 40.62
C PRO A 34 48.04 -7.22 41.09
N LEU A 35 47.19 -7.02 42.11
CA LEU A 35 46.96 -5.73 42.75
C LEU A 35 48.28 -5.11 43.20
N CYS A 36 48.48 -3.86 42.81
CA CYS A 36 49.59 -3.03 43.27
C CYS A 36 49.05 -1.69 43.74
N VAL A 37 49.90 -0.90 44.41
CA VAL A 37 49.53 0.41 44.99
C VAL A 37 48.81 1.30 43.98
N ASN A 38 49.32 1.39 42.75
CA ASN A 38 48.74 2.20 41.67
C ASN A 38 47.32 1.72 41.27
N VAL A 39 47.11 0.40 41.11
CA VAL A 39 45.79 -0.15 40.77
C VAL A 39 44.80 0.06 41.91
N ARG A 40 45.24 -0.12 43.15
CA ARG A 40 44.42 0.13 44.35
C ARG A 40 43.95 1.57 44.42
N GLU A 41 44.83 2.54 44.18
CA GLU A 41 44.46 3.98 44.17
C GLU A 41 43.39 4.28 43.11
N LYS A 42 43.53 3.72 41.91
CA LYS A 42 42.53 3.84 40.84
C LYS A 42 41.19 3.21 41.23
N LEU A 43 41.20 2.02 41.82
CA LEU A 43 39.99 1.37 42.32
C LEU A 43 39.32 2.22 43.42
N LEU A 44 40.06 2.72 44.40
CA LEU A 44 39.52 3.61 45.44
C LEU A 44 38.90 4.90 44.87
N HIS A 45 39.52 5.44 43.81
CA HIS A 45 38.97 6.59 43.10
C HIS A 45 37.60 6.27 42.46
N ILE A 46 37.47 5.12 41.77
CA ILE A 46 36.20 4.66 41.18
C ILE A 46 35.11 4.49 42.25
N PHE A 47 35.43 3.89 43.40
CA PHE A 47 34.47 3.74 44.51
C PHE A 47 34.03 5.09 45.07
N THR A 48 34.95 6.05 45.18
CA THR A 48 34.66 7.42 45.64
C THR A 48 33.73 8.14 44.67
N LEU A 49 34.01 8.06 43.37
CA LEU A 49 33.15 8.64 42.32
C LEU A 49 31.76 8.01 42.33
N SER A 50 31.67 6.68 42.38
CA SER A 50 30.39 5.94 42.43
C SER A 50 29.53 6.40 43.61
N LYS A 51 30.14 6.53 44.79
CA LYS A 51 29.46 7.03 45.99
C LYS A 51 29.00 8.48 45.82
N SER A 52 29.83 9.35 45.24
CA SER A 52 29.49 10.76 45.02
C SER A 52 28.35 10.96 44.02
N LEU A 53 28.21 10.05 43.05
CA LEU A 53 27.15 10.05 42.03
C LEU A 53 25.89 9.31 42.48
N ASN A 54 25.86 8.74 43.68
CA ASN A 54 24.78 7.89 44.18
C ASN A 54 24.52 6.64 43.30
N ILE A 55 25.59 6.09 42.73
CA ILE A 55 25.57 4.86 41.93
C ILE A 55 25.94 3.67 42.83
N PRO A 56 25.28 2.50 42.71
CA PRO A 56 25.66 1.30 43.44
C PRO A 56 27.15 0.98 43.28
N LEU A 57 27.82 0.70 44.39
CA LEU A 57 29.25 0.43 44.38
C LEU A 57 29.57 -0.78 43.48
N PRO A 58 30.65 -0.71 42.67
CA PRO A 58 31.13 -1.87 41.94
C PRO A 58 31.46 -3.02 42.90
N MET A 59 31.25 -4.26 42.44
CA MET A 59 31.67 -5.45 43.17
C MET A 59 33.13 -5.76 42.82
N LEU A 60 34.01 -5.79 43.82
CA LEU A 60 35.41 -6.15 43.67
C LEU A 60 35.66 -7.53 44.28
N ARG A 61 36.39 -8.39 43.57
CA ARG A 61 36.76 -9.74 44.03
C ARG A 61 38.21 -10.06 43.74
N ALA A 62 38.82 -10.91 44.55
CA ALA A 62 40.06 -11.58 44.21
C ALA A 62 39.77 -12.64 43.14
N ALA A 63 40.39 -12.53 41.96
CA ALA A 63 39.99 -13.35 40.81
C ALA A 63 40.39 -14.83 40.97
N ASP A 64 41.42 -15.11 41.76
CA ASP A 64 41.94 -16.45 42.06
C ASP A 64 41.07 -17.26 43.04
N THR A 65 40.53 -16.57 44.05
CA THR A 65 39.82 -17.17 45.20
C THR A 65 38.33 -16.86 45.18
N ASN A 66 37.90 -15.91 44.34
CA ASN A 66 36.54 -15.38 44.26
C ASN A 66 36.04 -14.76 45.59
N GLU A 67 36.96 -14.47 46.52
CA GLU A 67 36.71 -13.74 47.76
C GLU A 67 36.33 -12.30 47.43
N THR A 68 35.30 -11.75 48.10
CA THR A 68 34.89 -10.36 47.90
C THR A 68 35.86 -9.45 48.64
N ILE A 69 36.34 -8.40 47.96
CA ILE A 69 37.26 -7.42 48.53
C ILE A 69 36.43 -6.19 48.93
N ASP A 70 36.21 -6.03 50.23
CA ASP A 70 35.50 -4.87 50.75
C ASP A 70 36.41 -3.63 50.76
N LEU A 71 35.80 -2.44 50.87
CA LEU A 71 36.54 -1.17 50.83
C LEU A 71 37.61 -1.09 51.94
N ALA A 72 37.34 -1.65 53.12
CA ALA A 72 38.29 -1.67 54.23
C ALA A 72 39.53 -2.52 53.90
N ASP A 73 39.32 -3.70 53.31
CA ASP A 73 40.41 -4.61 52.91
C ASP A 73 41.22 -4.04 51.74
N LEU A 74 40.54 -3.36 50.81
CA LEU A 74 41.17 -2.65 49.72
C LEU A 74 42.09 -1.54 50.25
N VAL A 75 41.63 -0.71 51.19
CA VAL A 75 42.44 0.36 51.82
C VAL A 75 43.62 -0.22 52.60
N ALA A 76 43.42 -1.33 53.31
CA ALA A 76 44.45 -1.98 54.10
C ALA A 76 45.49 -2.75 53.27
N GLY A 77 45.26 -2.96 51.96
CA GLY A 77 46.19 -3.65 51.07
C GLY A 77 46.30 -5.16 51.33
N VAL A 78 45.29 -5.77 51.94
CA VAL A 78 45.30 -7.20 52.37
C VAL A 78 45.46 -8.15 51.17
N PHE A 79 44.98 -7.74 50.00
CA PHE A 79 44.95 -8.53 48.77
C PHE A 79 46.04 -8.12 47.75
N ASP A 80 47.01 -7.30 48.15
CA ASP A 80 48.14 -6.93 47.28
C ASP A 80 48.87 -8.18 46.78
N GLY A 81 49.26 -8.18 45.50
CA GLY A 81 49.88 -9.34 44.85
C GLY A 81 48.90 -10.42 44.36
N ARG A 82 47.58 -10.30 44.63
CA ARG A 82 46.55 -11.18 44.03
C ARG A 82 45.88 -10.53 42.83
N THR A 83 45.41 -11.35 41.89
CA THR A 83 44.61 -10.89 40.75
C THR A 83 43.24 -10.39 41.20
N TRP A 84 42.65 -9.48 40.43
CA TRP A 84 41.41 -8.81 40.80
C TRP A 84 40.39 -8.85 39.68
N ARG A 85 39.11 -8.82 40.06
CA ARG A 85 37.95 -8.75 39.17
C ARG A 85 37.00 -7.67 39.68
N LEU A 86 36.76 -6.67 38.86
CA LEU A 86 35.77 -5.62 39.08
C LEU A 86 34.52 -5.92 38.24
N VAL A 87 33.34 -5.91 38.87
CA VAL A 87 32.04 -6.08 38.20
C VAL A 87 31.17 -4.87 38.47
N LEU A 88 30.76 -4.18 37.42
CA LEU A 88 29.92 -2.98 37.49
C LEU A 88 28.60 -3.19 36.73
N GLY A 89 27.48 -2.91 37.38
CA GLY A 89 26.17 -2.80 36.73
C GLY A 89 26.06 -1.44 36.04
N LYS A 90 25.69 -1.45 34.76
CA LYS A 90 25.64 -0.24 33.92
C LYS A 90 24.31 0.51 33.98
N THR A 91 23.22 -0.17 34.33
CA THR A 91 21.87 0.42 34.36
C THR A 91 21.79 1.69 35.21
N PRO A 92 22.37 1.75 36.43
CA PRO A 92 22.35 2.98 37.22
C PRO A 92 23.14 4.11 36.57
N VAL A 93 24.30 3.80 35.96
CA VAL A 93 25.12 4.77 35.21
C VAL A 93 24.32 5.33 34.03
N ALA A 94 23.65 4.45 33.28
CA ALA A 94 22.82 4.83 32.13
C ALA A 94 21.65 5.73 32.52
N GLY A 95 21.05 5.51 33.70
CA GLY A 95 19.96 6.34 34.22
C GLY A 95 20.31 7.82 34.42
N HIS A 96 21.59 8.14 34.62
CA HIS A 96 22.06 9.53 34.70
C HIS A 96 22.29 10.19 33.34
N MET A 97 22.18 9.45 32.24
CA MET A 97 22.58 9.88 30.90
C MET A 97 21.46 9.79 29.86
N SER A 98 20.22 9.64 30.33
CA SER A 98 19.03 9.59 29.48
C SER A 98 18.89 10.87 28.66
N ALA A 99 18.67 10.73 27.35
CA ALA A 99 18.47 11.82 26.41
C ALA A 99 16.99 12.08 26.10
N ARG A 100 16.09 11.14 26.45
CA ARG A 100 14.65 11.20 26.19
C ARG A 100 13.85 10.80 27.43
N ASN A 101 12.57 11.17 27.47
CA ASN A 101 11.66 10.86 28.58
C ASN A 101 11.35 9.36 28.71
N GLU A 102 11.11 8.69 27.59
CA GLU A 102 10.79 7.26 27.52
C GLU A 102 11.75 6.58 26.55
N GLU A 103 12.85 6.05 27.09
CA GLU A 103 13.85 5.34 26.30
C GLU A 103 14.54 4.22 27.07
N THR A 104 15.20 3.34 26.32
CA THR A 104 16.23 2.47 26.86
C THR A 104 17.59 3.16 26.70
N THR A 105 18.28 3.44 27.80
CA THR A 105 19.64 4.00 27.77
C THR A 105 20.67 2.90 28.01
N LEU A 106 21.66 2.80 27.13
CA LEU A 106 22.82 1.92 27.28
C LEU A 106 24.11 2.75 27.40
N VAL A 107 25.11 2.22 28.09
CA VAL A 107 26.41 2.86 28.25
C VAL A 107 27.52 1.87 27.89
N PHE A 108 28.45 2.33 27.08
CA PHE A 108 29.70 1.66 26.77
C PHE A 108 30.88 2.52 27.24
N PHE A 109 31.82 1.90 27.93
CA PHE A 109 33.03 2.48 28.49
C PHE A 109 34.15 2.56 27.45
N SER A 110 34.00 1.91 26.30
CA SER A 110 34.93 2.03 25.19
C SER A 110 34.25 1.81 23.84
N VAL A 111 34.81 2.41 22.77
CA VAL A 111 34.41 2.15 21.38
C VAL A 111 34.62 0.67 21.02
N ASN A 112 35.70 0.05 21.51
CA ASN A 112 35.99 -1.36 21.26
C ASN A 112 34.93 -2.29 21.86
N GLY A 113 34.51 -2.06 23.11
CA GLY A 113 33.44 -2.83 23.74
C GLY A 113 32.09 -2.66 23.02
N PHE A 114 31.80 -1.45 22.56
CA PHE A 114 30.65 -1.18 21.69
C PHE A 114 30.71 -2.00 20.37
N HIS A 115 31.87 -2.04 19.71
CA HIS A 115 32.04 -2.84 18.48
C HIS A 115 31.90 -4.35 18.72
N GLN A 116 32.50 -4.87 19.79
CA GLN A 116 32.37 -6.28 20.16
C GLN A 116 30.92 -6.67 20.43
N TRP A 117 30.15 -5.78 21.06
CA TRP A 117 28.73 -5.97 21.28
C TRP A 117 27.93 -5.97 19.98
N LEU A 118 28.14 -4.98 19.10
CA LEU A 118 27.48 -4.92 17.79
C LEU A 118 27.78 -6.14 16.91
N ASN A 119 29.00 -6.66 16.94
CA ASN A 119 29.38 -7.82 16.12
C ASN A 119 28.71 -9.14 16.57
N LYS A 120 28.18 -9.20 17.80
CA LYS A 120 27.39 -10.34 18.29
C LYS A 120 25.89 -10.18 18.03
N TRP A 121 25.47 -9.01 17.54
CA TRP A 121 24.07 -8.68 17.34
C TRP A 121 23.58 -9.14 15.97
N ASP A 122 22.44 -9.84 15.96
CA ASP A 122 21.72 -10.16 14.74
C ASP A 122 20.51 -9.22 14.58
N PRO A 123 20.48 -8.35 13.56
CA PRO A 123 19.41 -7.37 13.41
C PRO A 123 18.06 -7.95 12.99
N PHE A 124 18.02 -9.21 12.52
CA PHE A 124 16.80 -9.86 12.05
C PHE A 124 16.13 -10.76 13.08
N LEU A 125 16.79 -11.05 14.20
CA LEU A 125 16.21 -11.84 15.28
C LEU A 125 15.54 -10.95 16.31
N ARG A 126 14.45 -11.44 16.91
CA ARG A 126 13.88 -10.75 18.07
C ARG A 126 14.90 -10.73 19.20
N PRO A 127 15.05 -9.59 19.89
CA PRO A 127 15.91 -9.50 21.05
C PRO A 127 15.55 -10.56 22.08
N THR A 128 16.55 -11.26 22.63
CA THR A 128 16.36 -12.16 23.77
C THR A 128 17.34 -11.79 24.88
N GLY A 129 16.91 -11.93 26.13
CA GLY A 129 17.73 -11.61 27.29
C GLY A 129 18.03 -10.11 27.42
N ASN A 130 19.32 -9.76 27.44
CA ASN A 130 19.83 -8.44 27.80
C ASN A 130 20.02 -7.47 26.61
N ILE A 131 19.31 -7.73 25.51
CA ILE A 131 19.43 -7.05 24.22
C ILE A 131 18.23 -6.10 24.10
N PRO A 132 18.40 -4.77 23.93
CA PRO A 132 17.26 -3.85 23.80
C PRO A 132 16.38 -4.16 22.57
N ASP A 133 15.11 -3.79 22.61
CA ASP A 133 14.28 -3.78 21.41
C ASP A 133 14.32 -2.38 20.77
N LEU A 134 14.97 -2.28 19.61
CA LEU A 134 15.11 -1.04 18.86
C LEU A 134 13.81 -0.58 18.18
N GLU A 135 12.69 -1.31 18.35
CA GLU A 135 11.36 -0.73 18.08
C GLU A 135 11.01 0.42 19.03
N LYS A 136 11.65 0.44 20.21
CA LYS A 136 11.50 1.51 21.19
C LYS A 136 12.67 2.49 21.10
N PRO A 137 12.44 3.77 21.48
CA PRO A 137 13.52 4.75 21.53
C PRO A 137 14.66 4.23 22.40
N THR A 138 15.86 4.15 21.82
CA THR A 138 17.08 3.68 22.49
C THR A 138 18.20 4.70 22.30
N THR A 139 18.88 5.05 23.39
CA THR A 139 20.07 5.92 23.37
C THR A 139 21.27 5.13 23.89
N ILE A 140 22.34 5.08 23.10
CA ILE A 140 23.59 4.43 23.45
C ILE A 140 24.63 5.52 23.67
N ARG A 141 25.19 5.57 24.88
CA ARG A 141 26.30 6.45 25.25
C ARG A 141 27.60 5.70 25.12
N VAL A 142 28.56 6.20 24.35
CA VAL A 142 29.84 5.50 24.12
C VAL A 142 31.00 6.40 24.50
N HIS A 143 31.73 6.03 25.55
CA HIS A 143 32.95 6.73 25.94
C HIS A 143 34.06 6.52 24.88
N GLY A 144 34.78 7.61 24.58
CA GLY A 144 35.75 7.65 23.49
C GLY A 144 35.16 7.92 22.10
N LEU A 145 33.83 7.97 21.95
CA LEU A 145 33.20 8.34 20.67
C LEU A 145 33.38 9.83 20.39
N SER A 146 33.81 10.16 19.18
CA SER A 146 34.12 11.53 18.76
C SER A 146 32.92 12.30 18.22
N GLN A 147 32.04 11.62 17.49
CA GLN A 147 30.90 12.22 16.80
C GLN A 147 29.60 11.46 17.12
N SER A 148 28.48 12.16 17.01
CA SER A 148 27.15 11.57 17.23
C SER A 148 26.57 11.03 15.94
N VAL A 149 25.81 9.93 16.02
CA VAL A 149 25.08 9.34 14.90
C VAL A 149 23.74 8.78 15.37
N GLY A 150 22.73 8.76 14.49
CA GLY A 150 21.49 8.06 14.80
C GLY A 150 20.37 8.33 13.83
N GLY A 151 19.16 7.98 14.26
CA GLY A 151 17.93 8.17 13.51
C GLY A 151 16.70 8.25 14.41
N PRO A 152 15.53 7.78 13.94
CA PRO A 152 14.27 7.92 14.68
C PRO A 152 14.27 7.21 16.04
N GLN A 153 14.65 5.94 16.07
CA GLN A 153 14.61 5.14 17.31
C GLN A 153 15.96 5.04 18.00
N LEU A 154 17.05 4.92 17.25
CA LEU A 154 18.39 4.70 17.81
C LEU A 154 19.24 5.98 17.77
N TRP A 155 19.74 6.42 18.92
CA TRP A 155 20.76 7.47 19.04
C TRP A 155 22.05 6.89 19.61
N VAL A 156 23.19 7.22 19.02
CA VAL A 156 24.53 6.87 19.53
C VAL A 156 25.30 8.16 19.75
N LEU A 157 25.55 8.48 21.01
CA LEU A 157 26.06 9.78 21.44
C LEU A 157 27.31 9.61 22.31
N PRO A 158 28.26 10.55 22.25
CA PRO A 158 29.25 10.70 23.31
C PRO A 158 28.57 10.98 24.67
N PRO A 159 29.22 10.69 25.79
CA PRO A 159 28.63 10.82 27.13
C PRO A 159 28.04 12.20 27.44
N ASP A 160 28.75 13.27 27.06
CA ASP A 160 28.37 14.66 27.37
C ASP A 160 27.58 15.35 26.25
N HIS A 161 27.38 14.68 25.12
CA HIS A 161 26.70 15.32 24.00
C HIS A 161 25.22 15.54 24.30
N PRO A 162 24.68 16.72 23.98
CA PRO A 162 23.26 16.98 24.16
C PRO A 162 22.42 16.14 23.19
N PRO A 163 21.10 15.98 23.47
CA PRO A 163 20.18 15.37 22.52
C PRO A 163 20.24 16.08 21.16
N PRO A 164 20.27 15.32 20.05
CA PRO A 164 20.29 15.89 18.70
C PRO A 164 18.94 16.52 18.36
N ASN A 165 18.95 17.56 17.53
CA ASN A 165 17.75 18.10 16.90
C ASN A 165 17.66 17.57 15.47
N ALA A 166 17.01 16.42 15.29
CA ALA A 166 16.90 15.76 13.99
C ALA A 166 15.44 15.58 13.58
N GLU A 167 15.15 15.85 12.31
CA GLU A 167 13.83 15.62 11.73
C GLU A 167 13.58 14.11 11.53
N PRO A 168 12.37 13.62 11.83
CA PRO A 168 12.03 12.23 11.62
C PRO A 168 11.91 11.93 10.12
N LEU A 169 12.61 10.90 9.65
CA LEU A 169 12.39 10.33 8.32
C LEU A 169 11.20 9.36 8.38
N ASN A 170 10.24 9.51 7.46
CA ASN A 170 9.06 8.65 7.39
C ASN A 170 9.39 7.31 6.71
N LEU A 171 10.02 6.40 7.44
CA LEU A 171 10.26 5.01 7.03
C LEU A 171 9.02 4.14 7.33
N PRO A 172 8.81 3.03 6.61
CA PRO A 172 7.71 2.10 6.88
C PRO A 172 7.84 1.43 8.26
N ASP A 173 6.72 0.99 8.82
CA ASP A 173 6.74 0.14 10.01
C ASP A 173 7.10 -1.30 9.66
N SER A 174 7.46 -2.10 10.68
CA SER A 174 7.81 -3.51 10.46
C SER A 174 6.64 -4.27 9.82
N GLU A 175 5.40 -3.95 10.21
CA GLU A 175 4.18 -4.55 9.64
C GLU A 175 4.05 -4.27 8.14
N ASP A 176 4.29 -3.03 7.71
CA ASP A 176 4.24 -2.66 6.29
C ASP A 176 5.27 -3.45 5.47
N VAL A 177 6.49 -3.57 6.00
CA VAL A 177 7.57 -4.34 5.35
C VAL A 177 7.18 -5.82 5.22
N HIS A 178 6.71 -6.45 6.30
CA HIS A 178 6.32 -7.87 6.29
C HIS A 178 5.02 -8.15 5.53
N SER A 179 4.21 -7.13 5.23
CA SER A 179 3.08 -7.28 4.31
C SER A 179 3.52 -7.52 2.86
N LEU A 180 4.75 -7.12 2.53
CA LEU A 180 5.29 -7.12 1.18
C LEU A 180 6.39 -8.18 0.98
N ILE A 181 7.31 -8.31 1.96
CA ILE A 181 8.42 -9.25 1.91
C ILE A 181 8.05 -10.56 2.61
N HIS A 182 8.56 -11.68 2.10
CA HIS A 182 8.31 -13.00 2.69
C HIS A 182 9.53 -13.47 3.49
N THR A 183 9.36 -13.70 4.79
CA THR A 183 10.38 -14.33 5.62
C THR A 183 10.05 -15.82 5.80
N ASN A 184 10.70 -16.69 5.04
CA ASN A 184 10.44 -18.13 5.11
C ASN A 184 11.62 -18.86 5.78
N THR A 185 11.50 -19.07 7.09
CA THR A 185 12.59 -19.58 7.93
C THR A 185 12.05 -20.37 9.12
N THR A 186 12.87 -21.29 9.65
CA THR A 186 12.57 -22.02 10.89
C THR A 186 12.56 -21.12 12.13
N LYS A 187 13.31 -20.01 12.09
CA LYS A 187 13.33 -18.94 13.10
C LYS A 187 12.49 -17.77 12.61
N ALA A 188 11.65 -17.17 13.45
CA ALA A 188 10.87 -15.99 13.07
C ALA A 188 11.80 -14.78 12.88
N LEU A 189 12.01 -14.35 11.62
CA LEU A 189 12.78 -13.15 11.28
C LEU A 189 11.91 -11.89 11.37
N ARG A 190 12.55 -10.76 11.68
CA ARG A 190 11.91 -9.44 11.76
C ARG A 190 12.77 -8.40 11.06
N VAL A 191 12.19 -7.64 10.12
CA VAL A 191 12.84 -6.48 9.49
C VAL A 191 12.23 -5.21 10.08
N CYS A 192 13.05 -4.40 10.75
CA CYS A 192 12.60 -3.21 11.48
C CYS A 192 13.39 -1.96 11.04
N PRO A 193 13.02 -1.32 9.92
CA PRO A 193 13.83 -0.23 9.36
C PRO A 193 13.95 0.96 10.32
N LYS A 194 12.87 1.39 10.99
CA LYS A 194 12.91 2.52 11.95
C LYS A 194 13.91 2.30 13.10
N GLY A 195 14.11 1.04 13.53
CA GLY A 195 15.02 0.69 14.62
C GLY A 195 16.50 0.82 14.27
N TYR A 196 16.86 0.66 12.99
CA TYR A 196 18.25 0.66 12.53
C TYR A 196 18.57 1.80 11.57
N ALA A 197 17.63 2.70 11.28
CA ALA A 197 17.86 3.83 10.40
C ALA A 197 18.86 4.83 11.02
N LEU A 198 19.88 5.21 10.23
CA LEU A 198 20.83 6.26 10.57
C LEU A 198 20.62 7.43 9.61
N THR A 199 19.89 8.45 10.05
CA THR A 199 19.43 9.56 9.21
C THR A 199 20.21 10.85 9.43
N TRP A 200 21.02 10.93 10.49
CA TRP A 200 21.80 12.11 10.84
C TRP A 200 23.12 11.72 11.53
N GLY A 201 24.06 12.67 11.59
CA GLY A 201 25.36 12.52 12.24
C GLY A 201 26.49 12.17 11.27
N ASP A 202 27.64 11.80 11.83
CA ASP A 202 28.81 11.39 11.05
C ASP A 202 28.69 9.91 10.66
N LEU A 203 28.52 9.66 9.35
CA LEU A 203 28.43 8.32 8.77
C LEU A 203 29.75 7.86 8.14
N GLU A 204 30.82 8.65 8.21
CA GLU A 204 32.13 8.29 7.65
C GLU A 204 33.08 7.75 8.73
N GLY A 205 32.78 8.00 10.01
CA GLY A 205 33.58 7.57 11.14
C GLY A 205 33.74 6.04 11.24
N SER A 206 34.98 5.58 11.41
CA SER A 206 35.29 4.16 11.66
C SER A 206 34.69 3.65 12.98
N GLU A 207 34.45 4.55 13.94
CA GLU A 207 33.82 4.27 15.23
C GLU A 207 32.37 3.78 15.11
N VAL A 208 31.70 4.06 13.98
CA VAL A 208 30.29 3.70 13.74
C VAL A 208 30.12 2.74 12.56
N ALA A 209 31.20 2.31 11.91
CA ALA A 209 31.17 1.43 10.74
C ALA A 209 30.37 0.12 10.96
N PRO A 210 30.48 -0.59 12.10
CA PRO A 210 29.66 -1.78 12.34
C PRO A 210 28.15 -1.48 12.36
N LEU A 211 27.77 -0.30 12.88
CA LEU A 211 26.39 0.14 12.96
C LEU A 211 25.84 0.53 11.57
N ILE A 212 26.64 1.22 10.75
CA ILE A 212 26.30 1.55 9.37
C ILE A 212 26.04 0.28 8.57
N ARG A 213 26.90 -0.73 8.73
CA ARG A 213 26.71 -2.04 8.10
C ARG A 213 25.38 -2.68 8.51
N MET A 214 25.06 -2.70 9.79
CA MET A 214 23.76 -3.21 10.28
C MET A 214 22.58 -2.45 9.68
N SER A 215 22.66 -1.12 9.65
CA SER A 215 21.66 -0.26 9.02
C SER A 215 21.46 -0.64 7.56
N ALA A 216 22.54 -0.72 6.77
CA ALA A 216 22.48 -1.03 5.36
C ALA A 216 21.93 -2.43 5.07
N ILE A 217 22.26 -3.42 5.92
CA ILE A 217 21.69 -4.78 5.84
C ILE A 217 20.17 -4.72 6.05
N VAL A 218 19.69 -4.06 7.11
CA VAL A 218 18.24 -3.96 7.39
C VAL A 218 17.52 -3.20 6.28
N MET A 219 18.09 -2.09 5.80
CA MET A 219 17.51 -1.32 4.70
C MET A 219 17.45 -2.15 3.41
N SER A 220 18.51 -2.88 3.08
CA SER A 220 18.52 -3.74 1.88
C SER A 220 17.45 -4.84 1.97
N ALA A 221 17.18 -5.38 3.16
CA ALA A 221 16.15 -6.39 3.37
C ALA A 221 14.73 -5.85 3.17
N CYS A 222 14.53 -4.53 3.19
CA CYS A 222 13.23 -3.91 2.88
C CYS A 222 12.95 -3.91 1.36
N LEU A 223 13.95 -4.20 0.52
CA LEU A 223 13.88 -4.10 -0.95
C LEU A 223 13.99 -5.48 -1.65
N VAL A 224 13.65 -6.56 -0.97
CA VAL A 224 13.68 -7.93 -1.51
C VAL A 224 12.30 -8.56 -1.53
N GLN A 225 12.12 -9.65 -2.30
CA GLN A 225 10.88 -10.42 -2.28
C GLN A 225 10.86 -11.41 -1.11
N GLU A 226 11.98 -12.11 -0.89
CA GLU A 226 12.11 -13.13 0.15
C GLU A 226 13.43 -12.96 0.91
N LEU A 227 13.39 -13.16 2.23
CA LEU A 227 14.54 -13.20 3.12
C LEU A 227 14.56 -14.54 3.87
N HIS A 228 15.64 -15.29 3.69
CA HIS A 228 15.86 -16.60 4.29
C HIS A 228 17.11 -16.61 5.18
N CYS A 229 17.12 -17.50 6.15
CA CYS A 229 18.25 -17.79 7.02
C CYS A 229 18.47 -19.31 6.97
N ILE A 230 19.59 -19.72 6.36
CA ILE A 230 19.98 -21.13 6.20
C ILE A 230 21.38 -21.26 6.79
N ASP A 231 21.57 -22.16 7.75
CA ASP A 231 22.86 -22.40 8.43
C ASP A 231 23.54 -21.09 8.91
N GLU A 232 22.77 -20.20 9.54
CA GLU A 232 23.20 -18.87 10.02
C GLU A 232 23.67 -17.90 8.93
N CYS A 233 23.45 -18.22 7.66
CA CYS A 233 23.67 -17.34 6.53
C CYS A 233 22.35 -16.76 6.01
N TYR A 234 22.34 -15.44 5.82
CA TYR A 234 21.19 -14.75 5.22
C TYR A 234 21.25 -14.80 3.70
N GLU A 235 20.20 -15.36 3.09
CA GLU A 235 19.98 -15.38 1.65
C GLU A 235 18.74 -14.57 1.31
N THR A 236 18.76 -13.93 0.15
CA THR A 236 17.66 -13.10 -0.34
C THR A 236 17.32 -13.46 -1.77
N ILE A 237 16.05 -13.31 -2.10
CA ILE A 237 15.56 -13.53 -3.45
C ILE A 237 14.98 -12.22 -3.99
N LEU A 238 15.51 -11.79 -5.13
CA LEU A 238 14.91 -10.76 -5.97
C LEU A 238 14.10 -11.46 -7.05
N LYS A 239 12.80 -11.15 -7.11
CA LYS A 239 11.89 -11.69 -8.12
C LYS A 239 11.42 -10.57 -9.04
N GLY A 240 12.32 -10.15 -9.93
CA GLY A 240 12.02 -9.21 -11.00
C GLY A 240 11.87 -9.95 -12.34
N THR A 241 12.42 -9.34 -13.40
CA THR A 241 12.51 -9.93 -14.74
C THR A 241 13.24 -11.28 -14.72
N LYS A 242 14.21 -11.43 -13.81
CA LYS A 242 14.82 -12.72 -13.49
C LYS A 242 14.64 -13.00 -12.00
N ARG A 243 14.56 -14.29 -11.65
CA ARG A 243 14.72 -14.71 -10.26
C ARG A 243 16.21 -14.80 -9.95
N LEU A 244 16.65 -14.01 -8.96
CA LEU A 244 18.04 -13.95 -8.54
C LEU A 244 18.13 -14.26 -7.04
N SER A 245 18.96 -15.24 -6.67
CA SER A 245 19.20 -15.65 -5.28
C SER A 245 20.59 -15.19 -4.88
N LEU A 246 20.70 -14.38 -3.83
CA LEU A 246 21.93 -13.73 -3.41
C LEU A 246 22.16 -13.92 -1.92
N LYS A 247 23.43 -14.05 -1.52
CA LYS A 247 23.81 -13.85 -0.13
C LYS A 247 23.58 -12.39 0.24
N MET A 248 23.16 -12.12 1.47
CA MET A 248 22.80 -10.78 1.90
C MET A 248 23.99 -9.82 1.92
N TYR A 249 25.10 -10.22 2.54
CA TYR A 249 26.29 -9.39 2.73
C TYR A 249 27.56 -10.23 2.96
N HIS A 250 28.73 -9.58 2.93
CA HIS A 250 30.00 -10.14 3.43
C HIS A 250 30.38 -9.49 4.76
N THR A 251 30.96 -10.26 5.69
CA THR A 251 31.28 -9.79 7.06
C THR A 251 32.23 -8.57 7.08
N CYS A 252 33.16 -8.49 6.12
CA CYS A 252 34.15 -7.42 6.01
C CYS A 252 33.77 -6.33 4.99
N GLN A 253 32.52 -6.26 4.55
CA GLN A 253 32.10 -5.28 3.55
C GLN A 253 32.04 -3.87 4.17
N PHE A 254 32.74 -2.93 3.54
CA PHE A 254 32.64 -1.50 3.83
C PHE A 254 31.45 -0.90 3.08
N ILE A 255 30.66 -0.04 3.74
CA ILE A 255 29.48 0.58 3.15
C ILE A 255 29.68 2.08 3.09
N LYS A 256 29.54 2.61 1.88
CA LYS A 256 29.58 4.05 1.64
C LYS A 256 28.32 4.74 2.19
N PRO A 257 28.44 5.92 2.81
CA PRO A 257 27.29 6.69 3.29
C PRO A 257 26.24 6.96 2.22
N GLU A 258 26.67 7.22 0.98
CA GLU A 258 25.80 7.49 -0.16
C GLU A 258 24.89 6.29 -0.46
N THR A 259 25.42 5.07 -0.32
CA THR A 259 24.65 3.83 -0.49
C THR A 259 23.54 3.73 0.55
N LEU A 260 23.83 4.05 1.81
CA LEU A 260 22.84 4.02 2.88
C LEU A 260 21.75 5.08 2.66
N GLN A 261 22.13 6.29 2.25
CA GLN A 261 21.18 7.35 1.91
C GLN A 261 20.28 6.95 0.73
N CYS A 262 20.86 6.34 -0.30
CA CYS A 262 20.12 5.86 -1.47
C CYS A 262 19.14 4.73 -1.11
N LEU A 263 19.57 3.80 -0.24
CA LEU A 263 18.69 2.77 0.32
C LEU A 263 17.49 3.38 1.05
N MET A 264 17.73 4.29 2.00
CA MET A 264 16.65 4.96 2.74
C MET A 264 15.70 5.72 1.81
N LYS A 265 16.24 6.49 0.86
CA LYS A 265 15.44 7.22 -0.13
C LYS A 265 14.58 6.30 -0.99
N THR A 266 15.13 5.16 -1.41
CA THR A 266 14.42 4.16 -2.21
C THR A 266 13.29 3.52 -1.39
N ILE A 267 13.54 3.18 -0.12
CA ILE A 267 12.53 2.61 0.77
C ILE A 267 11.38 3.59 0.98
N VAL A 268 11.68 4.86 1.29
CA VAL A 268 10.63 5.89 1.45
C VAL A 268 9.78 5.97 0.19
N TRP A 269 10.38 5.96 -1.00
CA TRP A 269 9.62 5.98 -2.25
C TRP A 269 8.82 4.69 -2.48
N VAL A 270 9.39 3.51 -2.24
CA VAL A 270 8.68 2.24 -2.46
C VAL A 270 7.44 2.14 -1.58
N TYR A 271 7.57 2.43 -0.29
CA TYR A 271 6.49 2.21 0.68
C TYR A 271 5.47 3.36 0.78
N ASP A 272 5.73 4.50 0.12
CA ASP A 272 4.84 5.67 0.13
C ASP A 272 3.51 5.44 -0.64
N GLU A 273 3.53 4.69 -1.75
CA GLU A 273 2.31 4.41 -2.52
C GLU A 273 2.47 3.15 -3.37
N ARG A 274 1.45 2.27 -3.41
CA ARG A 274 1.42 1.05 -4.23
C ARG A 274 2.73 0.24 -4.11
N PRO A 275 3.09 -0.19 -2.90
CA PRO A 275 4.40 -0.76 -2.58
C PRO A 275 4.77 -1.95 -3.47
N GLU A 276 3.82 -2.83 -3.79
CA GLU A 276 4.04 -3.96 -4.69
C GLU A 276 4.53 -3.55 -6.08
N THR A 277 3.93 -2.51 -6.67
CA THR A 277 4.30 -2.06 -8.01
C THR A 277 5.66 -1.35 -7.98
N ARG A 278 5.89 -0.47 -7.00
CA ARG A 278 7.16 0.28 -6.87
C ARG A 278 8.32 -0.66 -6.54
N LEU A 279 8.15 -1.61 -5.63
CA LEU A 279 9.15 -2.64 -5.32
C LEU A 279 9.43 -3.52 -6.55
N GLY A 280 8.39 -3.95 -7.26
CA GLY A 280 8.51 -4.76 -8.48
C GLY A 280 9.41 -4.10 -9.52
N LEU A 281 9.22 -2.80 -9.79
CA LEU A 281 10.05 -2.04 -10.75
C LEU A 281 11.52 -1.95 -10.33
N ILE A 282 11.79 -1.79 -9.04
CA ILE A 282 13.15 -1.78 -8.50
C ILE A 282 13.79 -3.16 -8.67
N MET A 283 13.08 -4.22 -8.26
CA MET A 283 13.56 -5.60 -8.36
C MET A 283 13.76 -6.03 -9.81
N ASP A 284 12.92 -5.57 -10.75
CA ASP A 284 13.08 -5.83 -12.18
C ASP A 284 14.46 -5.40 -12.64
N ARG A 285 14.84 -4.16 -12.33
CA ARG A 285 16.13 -3.64 -12.76
C ARG A 285 17.31 -4.27 -12.01
N LEU A 286 17.21 -4.41 -10.69
CA LEU A 286 18.26 -5.02 -9.88
C LEU A 286 18.51 -6.49 -10.24
N SER A 287 17.46 -7.26 -10.56
CA SER A 287 17.61 -8.67 -10.96
C SER A 287 18.31 -8.88 -12.31
N ILE A 288 18.43 -7.82 -13.11
CA ILE A 288 19.15 -7.82 -14.39
C ILE A 288 20.60 -7.39 -14.18
N ASP A 289 20.82 -6.35 -13.39
CA ASP A 289 22.11 -5.67 -13.28
C ASP A 289 23.05 -6.35 -12.26
N ILE A 290 22.52 -6.92 -11.18
CA ILE A 290 23.33 -7.62 -10.17
C ILE A 290 23.81 -8.96 -10.75
N GLU A 291 25.12 -9.20 -10.69
CA GLU A 291 25.75 -10.41 -11.23
C GLU A 291 25.64 -11.61 -10.28
N ASN A 292 25.57 -12.81 -10.86
CA ASN A 292 25.62 -14.06 -10.10
C ASN A 292 26.95 -14.19 -9.36
N GLY A 293 26.90 -14.28 -8.02
CA GLY A 293 28.08 -14.39 -7.15
C GLY A 293 28.37 -13.14 -6.31
N GLN A 294 27.73 -12.01 -6.63
CA GLN A 294 27.72 -10.84 -5.76
C GLN A 294 26.81 -11.07 -4.55
N THR A 295 27.01 -10.28 -3.50
CA THR A 295 26.02 -10.15 -2.42
C THR A 295 24.98 -9.10 -2.80
N LEU A 296 23.81 -9.15 -2.16
CA LEU A 296 22.78 -8.13 -2.32
C LEU A 296 23.36 -6.75 -2.03
N LEU A 297 24.04 -6.60 -0.89
CA LEU A 297 24.55 -5.32 -0.45
C LEU A 297 25.62 -4.75 -1.41
N SER A 298 26.51 -5.59 -1.95
CA SER A 298 27.46 -5.15 -2.98
C SER A 298 26.78 -4.78 -4.30
N GLY A 299 25.72 -5.50 -4.68
CA GLY A 299 24.94 -5.17 -5.87
C GLY A 299 24.20 -3.84 -5.72
N MET A 300 23.61 -3.59 -4.54
CA MET A 300 22.93 -2.34 -4.21
C MET A 300 23.88 -1.13 -4.28
N GLU A 301 25.12 -1.28 -3.81
CA GLU A 301 26.13 -0.20 -3.89
C GLU A 301 26.39 0.27 -5.32
N HIS A 302 26.33 -0.62 -6.32
CA HIS A 302 26.66 -0.29 -7.71
C HIS A 302 25.42 0.02 -8.56
N HIS A 303 24.27 -0.57 -8.24
CA HIS A 303 23.12 -0.62 -9.15
C HIS A 303 21.84 0.01 -8.59
N LEU A 304 21.77 0.31 -7.27
CA LEU A 304 20.54 0.82 -6.67
C LEU A 304 20.14 2.20 -7.20
N GLU A 305 21.08 3.14 -7.28
CA GLU A 305 20.76 4.50 -7.75
C GLU A 305 20.25 4.51 -9.20
N PRO A 306 20.94 3.88 -10.17
CA PRO A 306 20.40 3.73 -11.52
C PRO A 306 19.04 3.02 -11.56
N ALA A 307 18.87 1.94 -10.79
CA ALA A 307 17.61 1.22 -10.71
C ALA A 307 16.48 2.08 -10.15
N PHE A 308 16.76 2.89 -9.14
CA PHE A 308 15.81 3.81 -8.53
C PHE A 308 15.35 4.89 -9.52
N ILE A 309 16.27 5.52 -10.24
CA ILE A 309 15.94 6.53 -11.25
C ILE A 309 15.05 5.90 -12.33
N GLN A 310 15.45 4.74 -12.86
CA GLN A 310 14.68 4.06 -13.90
C GLN A 310 13.31 3.59 -13.43
N ALA A 311 13.20 3.05 -12.22
CA ALA A 311 11.93 2.60 -11.65
C ALA A 311 10.96 3.78 -11.46
N ARG A 312 11.46 4.93 -11.01
CA ARG A 312 10.64 6.15 -10.87
C ARG A 312 10.12 6.64 -12.21
N ASP A 313 10.95 6.66 -13.24
CA ASP A 313 10.57 7.08 -14.58
C ASP A 313 9.57 6.07 -15.19
N SER A 314 9.82 4.76 -15.00
CA SER A 314 8.93 3.69 -15.45
C SER A 314 7.57 3.71 -14.74
N TYR A 315 7.55 4.04 -13.44
CA TYR A 315 6.31 4.16 -12.67
C TYR A 315 5.38 5.21 -13.27
N ALA A 316 5.91 6.35 -13.72
CA ALA A 316 5.12 7.37 -14.39
C ALA A 316 4.40 6.81 -15.63
N PHE A 317 5.08 6.00 -16.44
CA PHE A 317 4.48 5.32 -17.59
C PHE A 317 3.44 4.27 -17.20
N VAL A 318 3.71 3.44 -16.18
CA VAL A 318 2.74 2.45 -15.69
C VAL A 318 1.46 3.12 -15.19
N ILE A 319 1.57 4.26 -14.51
CA ILE A 319 0.41 5.04 -14.06
C ILE A 319 -0.36 5.62 -15.26
N LEU A 320 0.34 6.15 -16.26
CA LEU A 320 -0.29 6.65 -17.49
C LEU A 320 -1.00 5.54 -18.27
N GLU A 321 -0.37 4.38 -18.46
CA GLU A 321 -0.96 3.25 -19.16
C GLU A 321 -2.21 2.72 -18.44
N ARG A 322 -2.16 2.60 -17.11
CA ARG A 322 -3.35 2.23 -16.32
C ARG A 322 -4.47 3.26 -16.46
N LYS A 323 -4.13 4.55 -16.52
CA LYS A 323 -5.11 5.64 -16.75
C LYS A 323 -5.71 5.56 -18.16
N ASP A 324 -4.92 5.25 -19.18
CA ASP A 324 -5.39 5.09 -20.56
C ASP A 324 -6.25 3.84 -20.73
N ALA A 325 -5.86 2.72 -20.11
CA ALA A 325 -6.65 1.50 -20.06
C ALA A 325 -8.01 1.76 -19.40
N TYR A 326 -8.01 2.47 -18.27
CA TYR A 326 -9.21 2.93 -17.60
C TYR A 326 -10.10 3.80 -18.51
N HIS A 327 -9.52 4.79 -19.21
CA HIS A 327 -10.29 5.61 -20.15
C HIS A 327 -10.80 4.82 -21.37
N LYS A 328 -10.09 3.79 -21.81
CA LYS A 328 -10.52 2.89 -22.87
C LYS A 328 -11.71 2.04 -22.44
N GLU A 329 -11.68 1.45 -21.25
CA GLU A 329 -12.81 0.71 -20.67
C GLU A 329 -14.06 1.59 -20.57
N VAL A 330 -13.91 2.82 -20.05
CA VAL A 330 -15.02 3.79 -19.99
C VAL A 330 -15.56 4.10 -21.38
N ARG A 331 -14.70 4.24 -22.39
CA ARG A 331 -15.10 4.53 -23.78
C ARG A 331 -15.86 3.37 -24.41
N GLU A 332 -15.42 2.13 -24.22
CA GLU A 332 -16.13 0.95 -24.70
C GLU A 332 -17.50 0.84 -24.02
N LEU A 333 -17.58 1.06 -22.71
CA LEU A 333 -18.85 1.08 -21.98
C LEU A 333 -19.80 2.17 -22.53
N MET A 334 -19.28 3.37 -22.83
CA MET A 334 -20.08 4.43 -23.47
C MET A 334 -20.59 4.03 -24.86
N LYS A 335 -19.82 3.27 -25.63
CA LYS A 335 -20.21 2.78 -26.96
C LYS A 335 -21.34 1.76 -26.85
N ASP A 336 -21.25 0.83 -25.90
CA ASP A 336 -22.30 -0.16 -25.63
C ASP A 336 -23.59 0.53 -25.17
N MET A 337 -23.47 1.51 -24.28
CA MET A 337 -24.61 2.29 -23.82
C MET A 337 -25.26 3.12 -24.95
N LYS A 338 -24.45 3.69 -25.85
CA LYS A 338 -24.97 4.38 -27.05
C LYS A 338 -25.68 3.40 -27.99
N ALA A 339 -25.15 2.20 -28.19
CA ALA A 339 -25.80 1.17 -28.99
C ALA A 339 -27.17 0.78 -28.39
N GLN A 340 -27.26 0.60 -27.06
CA GLN A 340 -28.53 0.41 -26.36
C GLN A 340 -29.49 1.60 -26.55
N ALA A 341 -28.97 2.82 -26.47
CA ALA A 341 -29.77 4.02 -26.71
C ALA A 341 -30.28 4.12 -28.16
N ASP A 342 -29.50 3.66 -29.15
CA ASP A 342 -29.88 3.66 -30.57
C ASP A 342 -30.92 2.56 -30.88
N LEU A 343 -30.95 1.46 -30.11
CA LEU A 343 -32.03 0.46 -30.20
C LEU A 343 -33.42 1.08 -29.93
N TYR A 344 -33.56 1.99 -28.96
CA TYR A 344 -34.85 2.66 -28.73
C TYR A 344 -35.30 3.47 -29.95
N ALA A 345 -34.37 4.17 -30.62
CA ALA A 345 -34.69 4.92 -31.83
C ALA A 345 -35.09 3.99 -33.00
N ALA A 346 -34.45 2.83 -33.12
CA ALA A 346 -34.85 1.80 -34.08
C ALA A 346 -36.27 1.27 -33.79
N LYS A 347 -36.60 1.01 -32.52
CA LYS A 347 -37.94 0.53 -32.13
C LYS A 347 -39.05 1.56 -32.39
N VAL A 348 -38.77 2.87 -32.21
CA VAL A 348 -39.73 3.91 -32.62
C VAL A 348 -39.97 3.85 -34.14
N ARG A 349 -38.92 3.63 -34.94
CA ARG A 349 -39.06 3.49 -36.40
C ARG A 349 -39.86 2.24 -36.78
N ASP A 350 -39.64 1.12 -36.09
CA ASP A 350 -40.40 -0.11 -36.29
C ASP A 350 -41.89 0.08 -36.01
N LEU A 351 -42.22 0.80 -34.93
CA LEU A 351 -43.60 1.14 -34.56
C LEU A 351 -44.29 2.03 -35.60
N VAL A 352 -43.58 3.02 -36.15
CA VAL A 352 -44.11 3.86 -37.24
C VAL A 352 -44.30 3.04 -38.52
N SER A 353 -43.38 2.11 -38.80
CA SER A 353 -43.47 1.22 -39.96
C SER A 353 -44.64 0.23 -39.86
N SER A 354 -44.88 -0.35 -38.67
CA SER A 354 -46.03 -1.24 -38.44
C SER A 354 -47.35 -0.49 -38.58
N LEU A 355 -47.45 0.70 -37.99
CA LEU A 355 -48.64 1.55 -38.09
C LEU A 355 -48.94 1.95 -39.54
N THR A 356 -47.92 2.38 -40.30
CA THR A 356 -48.12 2.76 -41.72
C THR A 356 -48.54 1.57 -42.58
N ARG A 357 -47.95 0.38 -42.35
CA ARG A 357 -48.36 -0.86 -43.03
C ARG A 357 -49.81 -1.24 -42.72
N ASP A 358 -50.19 -1.21 -41.45
CA ASP A 358 -51.55 -1.58 -41.03
C ASP A 358 -52.58 -0.56 -41.57
N ALA A 359 -52.26 0.73 -41.56
CA ALA A 359 -53.10 1.78 -42.13
C ALA A 359 -53.24 1.66 -43.66
N LEU A 360 -52.13 1.41 -44.38
CA LEU A 360 -52.16 1.24 -45.83
C LEU A 360 -52.93 -0.03 -46.22
N GLY A 361 -52.71 -1.13 -45.50
CA GLY A 361 -53.45 -2.38 -45.68
C GLY A 361 -54.95 -2.19 -45.48
N MET A 362 -55.35 -1.43 -44.47
CA MET A 362 -56.74 -1.04 -44.27
C MET A 362 -57.28 -0.20 -45.44
N LEU A 363 -56.57 0.85 -45.85
CA LEU A 363 -56.99 1.70 -46.97
C LEU A 363 -57.19 0.91 -48.26
N PHE A 364 -56.26 0.00 -48.59
CA PHE A 364 -56.40 -0.90 -49.73
C PHE A 364 -57.58 -1.84 -49.56
N PHE A 365 -57.77 -2.42 -48.38
CA PHE A 365 -58.87 -3.35 -48.13
C PHE A 365 -60.24 -2.66 -48.24
N ILE A 366 -60.37 -1.44 -47.73
CA ILE A 366 -61.54 -0.59 -47.89
C ILE A 366 -61.76 -0.28 -49.38
N ALA A 367 -60.72 0.20 -50.10
CA ALA A 367 -60.82 0.52 -51.53
C ALA A 367 -61.23 -0.69 -52.39
N PHE A 368 -60.63 -1.87 -52.15
CA PHE A 368 -61.00 -3.11 -52.85
C PHE A 368 -62.41 -3.57 -52.51
N SER A 369 -62.83 -3.46 -51.25
CA SER A 369 -64.19 -3.83 -50.82
C SER A 369 -65.25 -2.95 -51.50
N PHE A 370 -64.95 -1.67 -51.72
CA PHE A 370 -65.82 -0.75 -52.46
C PHE A 370 -65.77 -0.95 -53.98
N ILE A 371 -64.58 -1.19 -54.55
CA ILE A 371 -64.39 -1.45 -56.00
C ILE A 371 -65.05 -2.77 -56.43
N ALA A 372 -64.94 -3.82 -55.62
CA ALA A 372 -65.49 -5.14 -55.95
C ALA A 372 -67.02 -5.19 -56.02
N ARG A 373 -67.72 -4.17 -55.49
CA ARG A 373 -69.19 -4.10 -55.45
C ARG A 373 -69.76 -2.80 -56.05
N PHE A 374 -68.99 -2.15 -56.94
CA PHE A 374 -69.35 -0.87 -57.55
C PHE A 374 -70.48 -1.02 -58.59
N ASP A 375 -71.72 -1.16 -58.12
CA ASP A 375 -72.93 -0.99 -58.93
C ASP A 375 -73.78 0.15 -58.34
N ARG A 376 -74.08 1.16 -59.16
CA ARG A 376 -74.61 2.47 -58.73
C ARG A 376 -76.00 2.37 -58.07
N GLN A 377 -76.71 1.26 -58.30
CA GLN A 377 -78.04 0.97 -57.70
C GLN A 377 -77.95 0.25 -56.33
N ASN A 378 -76.84 -0.41 -56.01
CA ASN A 378 -76.67 -1.21 -54.78
C ASN A 378 -75.92 -0.48 -53.66
N PHE A 379 -75.47 0.76 -53.89
CA PHE A 379 -74.65 1.50 -52.92
C PHE A 379 -75.39 1.76 -51.59
N HIS A 380 -76.69 2.06 -51.67
CA HIS A 380 -77.55 2.28 -50.50
C HIS A 380 -77.89 0.99 -49.75
N GLU A 381 -78.10 -0.13 -50.46
CA GLU A 381 -78.32 -1.45 -49.85
C GLU A 381 -77.03 -2.03 -49.24
N LEU A 382 -75.86 -1.72 -49.82
CA LEU A 382 -74.56 -2.14 -49.31
C LEU A 382 -74.18 -1.46 -48.00
N LEU A 383 -74.50 -0.18 -47.85
CA LEU A 383 -74.26 0.58 -46.62
C LEU A 383 -75.11 0.10 -45.45
N GLY A 384 -76.33 -0.40 -45.72
CA GLY A 384 -77.21 -1.03 -44.74
C GLY A 384 -76.98 -2.54 -44.55
N SER A 385 -76.07 -3.15 -45.31
CA SER A 385 -75.89 -4.61 -45.30
C SER A 385 -75.19 -5.10 -44.01
N VAL A 386 -75.74 -6.17 -43.44
CA VAL A 386 -75.14 -6.86 -42.29
C VAL A 386 -73.71 -7.34 -42.61
N GLU A 387 -73.44 -7.66 -43.87
CA GLU A 387 -72.13 -8.11 -44.36
C GLU A 387 -71.04 -7.03 -44.24
N LEU A 388 -71.32 -5.79 -44.65
CA LEU A 388 -70.37 -4.68 -44.54
C LEU A 388 -70.11 -4.31 -43.08
N SER A 389 -71.16 -4.30 -42.25
CA SER A 389 -71.03 -4.05 -40.81
C SER A 389 -70.20 -5.13 -40.11
N LEU A 390 -70.39 -6.41 -40.48
CA LEU A 390 -69.62 -7.53 -39.93
C LEU A 390 -68.15 -7.46 -40.36
N LEU A 391 -67.89 -7.20 -41.64
CA LEU A 391 -66.53 -7.06 -42.18
C LEU A 391 -65.79 -5.87 -41.55
N ALA A 392 -66.45 -4.73 -41.36
CA ALA A 392 -65.92 -3.57 -40.65
C ALA A 392 -65.56 -3.89 -39.18
N LYS A 393 -66.44 -4.61 -38.46
CA LYS A 393 -66.17 -5.03 -37.07
C LYS A 393 -65.03 -6.04 -36.96
N VAL A 394 -64.91 -6.98 -37.90
CA VAL A 394 -63.78 -7.93 -37.96
C VAL A 394 -62.47 -7.18 -38.22
N LEU A 395 -62.46 -6.22 -39.13
CA LEU A 395 -61.28 -5.40 -39.43
C LEU A 395 -60.86 -4.52 -38.25
N ALA A 396 -61.83 -3.88 -37.58
CA ALA A 396 -61.59 -3.11 -36.37
C ALA A 396 -61.03 -3.99 -35.22
N SER A 397 -61.56 -5.21 -35.07
CA SER A 397 -61.07 -6.19 -34.09
C SER A 397 -59.64 -6.65 -34.41
N TYR A 398 -59.31 -6.83 -35.70
CA TYR A 398 -57.96 -7.16 -36.16
C TYR A 398 -56.95 -6.07 -35.79
N LEU A 399 -57.29 -4.79 -35.97
CA LEU A 399 -56.39 -3.68 -35.61
C LEU A 399 -56.14 -3.61 -34.11
N LEU A 400 -57.19 -3.80 -33.30
CA LEU A 400 -57.05 -3.85 -31.85
C LEU A 400 -56.16 -5.01 -31.42
N LEU A 401 -56.33 -6.19 -32.02
CA LEU A 401 -55.49 -7.35 -31.74
C LEU A 401 -54.04 -7.13 -32.19
N SER A 402 -53.82 -6.57 -33.38
CA SER A 402 -52.49 -6.19 -33.89
C SER A 402 -51.80 -5.23 -32.94
N PHE A 403 -52.51 -4.18 -32.50
CA PHE A 403 -52.00 -3.21 -31.55
C PHE A 403 -51.65 -3.85 -30.19
N LEU A 404 -52.52 -4.70 -29.64
CA LEU A 404 -52.27 -5.37 -28.36
C LEU A 404 -51.03 -6.28 -28.41
N LEU A 405 -50.83 -7.01 -29.50
CA LEU A 405 -49.64 -7.84 -29.70
C LEU A 405 -48.37 -7.00 -29.84
N GLN A 406 -48.43 -5.89 -30.60
CA GLN A 406 -47.31 -4.96 -30.74
C GLN A 406 -46.98 -4.28 -29.39
N LEU A 407 -47.99 -3.83 -28.66
CA LEU A 407 -47.84 -3.21 -27.34
C LEU A 407 -47.18 -4.17 -26.36
N SER A 408 -47.62 -5.43 -26.31
CA SER A 408 -47.05 -6.46 -25.44
C SER A 408 -45.57 -6.73 -25.76
N ALA A 409 -45.24 -6.90 -27.05
CA ALA A 409 -43.86 -7.14 -27.49
C ALA A 409 -42.95 -5.95 -27.13
N HIS A 410 -43.38 -4.73 -27.46
CA HIS A 410 -42.62 -3.52 -27.18
C HIS A 410 -42.49 -3.23 -25.68
N TRP A 411 -43.53 -3.51 -24.88
CA TRP A 411 -43.49 -3.34 -23.43
C TRP A 411 -42.48 -4.26 -22.77
N ARG A 412 -42.48 -5.55 -23.15
CA ARG A 412 -41.52 -6.54 -22.64
C ARG A 412 -40.10 -6.13 -22.95
N ASP A 413 -39.83 -5.73 -24.19
CA ASP A 413 -38.49 -5.36 -24.64
C ASP A 413 -37.98 -4.10 -23.93
N VAL A 414 -38.83 -3.10 -23.70
CA VAL A 414 -38.48 -1.88 -22.94
C VAL A 414 -38.22 -2.19 -21.47
N HIS A 415 -39.02 -3.08 -20.87
CA HIS A 415 -38.81 -3.49 -19.49
C HIS A 415 -37.47 -4.22 -19.31
N LEU A 416 -37.14 -5.13 -20.23
CA LEU A 416 -35.84 -5.82 -20.25
C LEU A 416 -34.69 -4.81 -20.42
N ALA A 417 -34.79 -3.89 -21.38
CA ALA A 417 -33.77 -2.87 -21.60
C ALA A 417 -33.59 -1.92 -20.40
N ASP A 418 -34.64 -1.58 -19.66
CA ASP A 418 -34.56 -0.78 -18.42
C ASP A 418 -33.87 -1.55 -17.29
N SER A 419 -34.13 -2.85 -17.18
CA SER A 419 -33.47 -3.71 -16.20
C SER A 419 -31.97 -3.86 -16.48
N GLU A 420 -31.58 -4.08 -17.74
CA GLU A 420 -30.18 -4.14 -18.17
C GLU A 420 -29.48 -2.80 -17.96
N CYS A 421 -30.14 -1.69 -18.32
CA CYS A 421 -29.58 -0.34 -18.13
C CYS A 421 -29.28 -0.04 -16.66
N LYS A 422 -30.15 -0.46 -15.72
CA LYS A 422 -29.90 -0.31 -14.27
C LYS A 422 -28.70 -1.13 -13.79
N ILE A 423 -28.53 -2.35 -14.30
CA ILE A 423 -27.37 -3.20 -13.99
C ILE A 423 -26.08 -2.53 -14.49
N TRP A 424 -26.05 -2.08 -15.75
CA TRP A 424 -24.90 -1.37 -16.32
C TRP A 424 -24.60 -0.05 -15.61
N LEU A 425 -25.62 0.68 -15.19
CA LEU A 425 -25.48 1.88 -14.36
C LEU A 425 -24.84 1.57 -13.01
N SER A 426 -25.16 0.44 -12.40
CA SER A 426 -24.55 0.02 -11.13
C SER A 426 -23.05 -0.28 -11.31
N VAL A 427 -22.67 -0.98 -12.38
CA VAL A 427 -21.27 -1.23 -12.74
C VAL A 427 -20.51 0.09 -12.95
N LEU A 428 -21.15 1.05 -13.64
CA LEU A 428 -20.62 2.40 -13.85
C LEU A 428 -20.45 3.23 -12.56
N GLN A 429 -21.04 2.86 -11.42
CA GLN A 429 -20.89 3.61 -10.15
C GLN A 429 -19.46 3.58 -9.63
N HIS A 430 -18.69 2.58 -10.01
CA HIS A 430 -17.27 2.49 -9.66
C HIS A 430 -16.37 3.38 -10.52
N TYR A 431 -16.90 4.01 -11.59
CA TYR A 431 -16.09 4.68 -12.62
C TYR A 431 -16.37 6.19 -12.79
N SER A 432 -17.28 6.81 -12.04
CA SER A 432 -17.56 8.26 -12.19
C SER A 432 -18.21 8.89 -10.96
N SER A 433 -17.99 10.19 -10.74
CA SER A 433 -18.69 10.95 -9.71
C SER A 433 -20.18 11.08 -10.04
N HIS A 434 -21.02 11.18 -9.01
CA HIS A 434 -22.47 11.16 -9.16
C HIS A 434 -23.04 12.30 -10.05
N SER A 435 -22.33 13.43 -10.17
CA SER A 435 -22.75 14.58 -10.99
C SER A 435 -22.47 14.36 -12.48
N ASP A 436 -21.26 13.93 -12.85
CA ASP A 436 -20.91 13.62 -14.25
C ASP A 436 -21.78 12.50 -14.81
N LYS A 437 -22.21 11.60 -13.92
CA LYS A 437 -23.08 10.48 -14.26
C LYS A 437 -24.48 10.87 -14.71
N LYS A 438 -25.05 11.89 -14.06
CA LYS A 438 -26.40 12.36 -14.35
C LYS A 438 -26.45 13.03 -15.73
N ASP A 439 -25.50 13.93 -15.97
CA ASP A 439 -25.50 14.78 -17.17
C ASP A 439 -25.06 14.02 -18.43
N ARG A 440 -24.06 13.11 -18.32
CA ARG A 440 -23.54 12.38 -19.49
C ARG A 440 -24.27 11.06 -19.79
N PHE A 441 -24.91 10.43 -18.80
CA PHE A 441 -25.43 9.06 -18.95
C PHE A 441 -26.95 8.96 -18.75
N LEU A 442 -27.48 9.48 -17.64
CA LEU A 442 -28.90 9.33 -17.32
C LEU A 442 -29.81 10.22 -18.17
N ASP A 443 -29.39 11.46 -18.44
CA ASP A 443 -30.20 12.43 -19.18
C ASP A 443 -30.44 12.06 -20.66
N PRO A 444 -29.43 11.58 -21.43
CA PRO A 444 -29.65 11.16 -22.81
C PRO A 444 -30.57 9.93 -22.93
N ILE A 445 -30.43 8.94 -22.03
CA ILE A 445 -31.25 7.73 -22.02
C ILE A 445 -32.67 8.05 -21.59
N SER A 446 -32.83 8.86 -20.53
CA SER A 446 -34.14 9.24 -20.02
C SER A 446 -34.94 10.05 -21.05
N LYS A 447 -34.29 10.97 -21.79
CA LYS A 447 -34.90 11.70 -22.91
C LYS A 447 -35.34 10.77 -24.03
N ARG A 448 -34.48 9.84 -24.48
CA ARG A 448 -34.84 8.87 -25.54
C ARG A 448 -35.97 7.92 -25.12
N ARG A 449 -35.98 7.52 -23.84
CA ARG A 449 -37.08 6.74 -23.24
C ARG A 449 -38.39 7.51 -23.23
N GLN A 450 -38.37 8.80 -22.86
CA GLN A 450 -39.54 9.66 -22.94
C GLN A 450 -40.05 9.79 -24.38
N THR A 451 -39.16 9.92 -25.36
CA THR A 451 -39.53 9.94 -26.79
C THR A 451 -40.20 8.63 -27.22
N PHE A 452 -39.69 7.48 -26.76
CA PHE A 452 -40.31 6.18 -27.03
C PHE A 452 -41.72 6.08 -26.45
N TYR A 453 -41.91 6.41 -25.17
CA TYR A 453 -43.25 6.39 -24.55
C TYR A 453 -44.20 7.39 -25.22
N GLY A 454 -43.71 8.56 -25.61
CA GLY A 454 -44.49 9.52 -26.40
C GLY A 454 -44.94 8.94 -27.75
N ALA A 455 -44.03 8.30 -28.49
CA ALA A 455 -44.36 7.64 -29.76
C ALA A 455 -45.36 6.49 -29.57
N LEU A 456 -45.25 5.73 -28.48
CA LEU A 456 -46.16 4.64 -28.15
C LEU A 456 -47.57 5.14 -27.85
N ILE A 457 -47.70 6.27 -27.13
CA ILE A 457 -49.00 6.93 -26.88
C ILE A 457 -49.60 7.42 -28.20
N ILE A 458 -48.81 8.05 -29.06
CA ILE A 458 -49.27 8.53 -30.38
C ILE A 458 -49.75 7.36 -31.25
N ALA A 459 -49.01 6.24 -31.27
CA ALA A 459 -49.40 5.04 -31.99
C ALA A 459 -50.68 4.43 -31.41
N ALA A 460 -50.82 4.37 -30.08
CA ALA A 460 -52.04 3.89 -29.42
C ALA A 460 -53.27 4.71 -29.80
N ILE A 461 -53.16 6.04 -29.78
CA ILE A 461 -54.22 6.95 -30.21
C ILE A 461 -54.55 6.72 -31.69
N SER A 462 -53.53 6.57 -32.54
CA SER A 462 -53.72 6.35 -33.98
C SER A 462 -54.43 5.02 -34.27
N TYR A 463 -54.02 3.92 -33.62
CA TYR A 463 -54.69 2.62 -33.74
C TYR A 463 -56.12 2.65 -33.22
N PHE A 464 -56.37 3.35 -32.11
CA PHE A 464 -57.72 3.50 -31.56
C PHE A 464 -58.62 4.32 -32.49
N LEU A 465 -58.12 5.44 -33.04
CA LEU A 465 -58.83 6.24 -34.04
C LEU A 465 -59.13 5.42 -35.30
N LEU A 466 -58.16 4.67 -35.82
CA LEU A 466 -58.35 3.81 -36.98
C LEU A 466 -59.38 2.71 -36.71
N ALA A 467 -59.31 2.05 -35.56
CA ALA A 467 -60.27 1.03 -35.16
C ALA A 467 -61.69 1.62 -34.99
N PHE A 468 -61.81 2.80 -34.38
CA PHE A 468 -63.08 3.50 -34.19
C PHE A 468 -63.70 3.95 -35.53
N MET A 469 -62.90 4.55 -36.42
CA MET A 469 -63.34 4.93 -37.76
C MET A 469 -63.76 3.71 -38.58
N THR A 470 -63.02 2.60 -38.47
CA THR A 470 -63.36 1.35 -39.15
C THR A 470 -64.64 0.75 -38.60
N TRP A 471 -64.83 0.76 -37.27
CA TRP A 471 -66.01 0.21 -36.61
C TRP A 471 -67.29 0.94 -37.02
N ASN A 472 -67.22 2.27 -37.13
CA ASN A 472 -68.34 3.13 -37.50
C ASN A 472 -68.35 3.49 -39.00
N LEU A 473 -67.56 2.80 -39.83
CA LEU A 473 -67.41 3.08 -41.26
C LEU A 473 -68.76 3.15 -42.01
N PRO A 474 -69.73 2.23 -41.79
CA PRO A 474 -71.04 2.29 -42.47
C PRO A 474 -71.86 3.53 -42.07
N ASP A 475 -71.81 3.93 -40.80
CA ASP A 475 -72.53 5.09 -40.26
C ASP A 475 -71.90 6.41 -40.71
N LEU A 476 -70.57 6.47 -40.79
CA LEU A 476 -69.83 7.64 -41.28
C LEU A 476 -70.07 7.89 -42.77
N ILE A 477 -70.07 6.82 -43.59
CA ILE A 477 -70.29 6.95 -45.03
C ILE A 477 -71.75 7.30 -45.34
N SER A 478 -72.70 6.73 -44.60
CA SER A 478 -74.12 7.10 -44.75
C SER A 478 -74.39 8.55 -44.33
N ALA A 479 -73.77 9.05 -43.25
CA ALA A 479 -73.83 10.45 -42.86
C ALA A 479 -73.20 11.40 -43.89
N TRP A 480 -72.09 10.99 -44.52
CA TRP A 480 -71.40 11.79 -45.54
C TRP A 480 -72.22 11.90 -46.85
N ILE A 481 -72.85 10.80 -47.28
CA ILE A 481 -73.76 10.77 -48.43
C ILE A 481 -75.05 11.57 -48.15
N ALA A 482 -75.55 11.55 -46.91
CA ALA A 482 -76.70 12.36 -46.50
C ALA A 482 -76.40 13.88 -46.50
N LEU A 483 -75.14 14.26 -46.29
CA LEU A 483 -74.67 15.65 -46.39
C LEU A 483 -74.51 16.12 -47.85
N GLU A 484 -74.03 15.26 -48.76
CA GLU A 484 -73.92 15.57 -50.20
C GLU A 484 -75.27 15.59 -50.94
N SER A 485 -76.29 14.88 -50.43
CA SER A 485 -77.64 14.86 -51.01
C SER A 485 -78.58 15.96 -50.49
N GLY A 486 -78.05 16.85 -49.64
CA GLY A 486 -78.76 17.98 -49.03
C GLY A 486 -78.51 19.35 -49.68
N GLU A 487 -77.97 19.42 -50.90
CA GLU A 487 -78.01 20.61 -51.78
C GLU A 487 -79.13 20.52 -52.82
#